data_AF-A0A1G7U237-F1
#
_entry.id   AF-A0A1G7U237-F1
#
_cell.length_a   1.000
_cell.length_b   1.000
_cell.length_c   1.000
_cell.angle_alpha   90.00
_cell.angle_beta   90.00
_cell.angle_gamma   90.00
#
_symmetry.space_group_name_H-M   'P 1'
#
loop_
_entity.id
_entity.type
_entity.pdbx_description
1 polymer ?
#
loop_
_entity_poly.entity_id
_entity_poly.type
_entity_poly.pdbx_seq_one_letter_code
_entity_poly.pdbx_strand_id
1 'polypeptide(L)'
;MKKIAENIWIFDGEAVKFYSLPYTTRMTVIALSNGDLWVHSPIKLEPALQAKVEALGRVKYIIAPNRLHHLFIEEWQQAYPEALAYGTEEVINKRNDLSFDGTLDNAMALPWEKEIDQFLVTGSRAMQECVFFHKPSSVLIVTDLIENFSTNAFPFFKRQVA
;
A
#
# COMPACT_ATOMS: atom_id res chain seq x y z
N MET A 1 -4.46 13.45 4.06
CA MET A 1 -3.01 13.46 4.32
C MET A 1 -2.79 13.71 5.80
N LYS A 2 -2.19 12.77 6.50
CA LYS A 2 -1.79 12.90 7.90
C LYS A 2 -0.35 12.41 8.04
N LYS A 3 0.54 13.22 8.60
CA LYS A 3 1.90 12.80 8.97
C LYS A 3 1.82 11.94 10.22
N ILE A 4 2.39 10.74 10.19
CA ILE A 4 2.39 9.81 11.35
C ILE A 4 3.77 9.64 11.99
N ALA A 5 4.83 9.87 11.21
CA ALA A 5 6.21 9.92 11.67
C ALA A 5 7.02 10.83 10.75
N GLU A 6 8.30 11.04 11.05
CA GLU A 6 9.22 11.66 10.10
C GLU A 6 9.23 10.88 8.79
N ASN A 7 9.06 11.60 7.68
CA ASN A 7 8.98 11.06 6.32
C ASN A 7 7.89 10.01 6.05
N ILE A 8 6.87 9.87 6.92
CA ILE A 8 5.74 8.96 6.69
C ILE A 8 4.41 9.69 6.77
N TRP A 9 3.60 9.51 5.72
CA TRP A 9 2.25 10.05 5.63
C TRP A 9 1.24 8.97 5.26
N ILE A 10 0.02 9.13 5.74
CA ILE A 10 -1.14 8.33 5.32
C ILE A 10 -2.17 9.20 4.60
N PHE A 11 -2.85 8.57 3.65
CA PHE A 11 -3.95 9.13 2.89
C PHE A 11 -5.12 8.16 2.96
N ASP A 12 -6.23 8.62 3.53
CA ASP A 12 -7.48 7.85 3.52
C ASP A 12 -8.17 8.08 2.18
N GLY A 13 -8.61 6.99 1.55
CA GLY A 13 -9.40 7.01 0.33
C GLY A 13 -10.86 6.65 0.61
N GLU A 14 -11.66 6.67 -0.45
CA GLU A 14 -13.06 6.26 -0.37
C GLU A 14 -13.21 4.79 -0.01
N ALA A 15 -14.38 4.43 0.52
CA ALA A 15 -14.70 3.04 0.80
C ALA A 15 -14.99 2.27 -0.50
N VAL A 16 -14.37 1.10 -0.63
CA VAL A 16 -14.65 0.14 -1.71
C VAL A 16 -15.61 -0.93 -1.20
N LYS A 17 -16.46 -1.46 -2.08
CA LYS A 17 -17.38 -2.55 -1.71
C LYS A 17 -16.66 -3.89 -1.81
N PHE A 18 -16.53 -4.59 -0.69
CA PHE A 18 -16.04 -5.97 -0.65
C PHE A 18 -17.05 -6.82 0.15
N TYR A 19 -17.57 -7.89 -0.45
CA TYR A 19 -18.64 -8.74 0.12
C TYR A 19 -19.80 -7.95 0.77
N SER A 20 -20.32 -6.91 0.11
CA SER A 20 -21.40 -6.03 0.60
C SER A 20 -21.08 -5.14 1.81
N LEU A 21 -19.82 -5.08 2.23
CA LEU A 21 -19.32 -4.20 3.29
C LEU A 21 -18.51 -3.05 2.68
N PRO A 22 -18.61 -1.84 3.25
CA PRO A 22 -17.71 -0.75 2.93
C PRO A 22 -16.36 -0.98 3.63
N TYR A 23 -15.30 -1.17 2.85
CA TYR A 23 -13.92 -1.21 3.35
C TYR A 23 -13.25 0.10 2.98
N THR A 24 -12.90 0.90 3.99
CA THR A 24 -12.14 2.14 3.78
C THR A 24 -10.75 1.82 3.25
N THR A 25 -10.30 2.55 2.25
CA THR A 25 -8.96 2.37 1.70
C THR A 25 -7.98 3.32 2.37
N ARG A 26 -6.72 2.90 2.51
CA ARG A 26 -5.63 3.73 3.00
C ARG A 26 -4.36 3.44 2.24
N MET A 27 -3.66 4.51 1.89
CA MET A 27 -2.33 4.49 1.32
C MET A 27 -1.32 5.04 2.32
N THR A 28 -0.13 4.48 2.32
CA THR A 28 1.04 5.01 3.06
C THR A 28 2.07 5.50 2.05
N VAL A 29 2.62 6.69 2.27
CA VAL A 29 3.70 7.27 1.46
C VAL A 29 4.89 7.49 2.39
N ILE A 30 6.05 6.98 1.98
CA ILE A 30 7.32 7.20 2.66
C ILE A 30 8.26 7.95 1.73
N ALA A 31 8.87 9.03 2.21
CA ALA A 31 9.99 9.66 1.52
C ALA A 31 11.29 9.01 1.99
N LEU A 32 12.00 8.36 1.06
CA LEU A 32 13.31 7.77 1.31
C LEU A 32 14.37 8.86 1.44
N SER A 33 15.54 8.51 1.99
CA SER A 33 16.65 9.45 2.20
C SER A 33 17.16 10.14 0.93
N ASN A 34 16.92 9.55 -0.24
CA ASN A 34 17.26 10.12 -1.55
C ASN A 34 16.18 11.03 -2.15
N GLY A 35 15.06 11.25 -1.45
CA GLY A 35 13.92 12.06 -1.90
C GLY A 35 12.92 11.35 -2.80
N ASP A 36 13.16 10.07 -3.13
CA ASP A 36 12.18 9.25 -3.83
C ASP A 36 11.06 8.81 -2.88
N LEU A 37 9.86 8.66 -3.43
CA LEU A 37 8.70 8.20 -2.69
C LEU A 37 8.44 6.71 -2.94
N TRP A 38 8.20 6.04 -1.82
CA TRP A 38 7.71 4.69 -1.73
C TRP A 38 6.23 4.72 -1.36
N VAL A 39 5.37 4.27 -2.27
CA VAL A 39 3.92 4.39 -2.19
C VAL A 39 3.30 3.01 -2.02
N HIS A 40 2.69 2.78 -0.85
CA HIS A 40 2.14 1.49 -0.46
C HIS A 40 0.63 1.49 -0.40
N SER A 41 0.04 0.45 -1.01
CA SER A 41 -1.40 0.29 -1.17
C SER A 41 -2.04 1.56 -1.76
N PRO A 42 -1.73 1.91 -3.02
CA PRO A 42 -2.25 3.13 -3.63
C PRO A 42 -3.79 3.19 -3.59
N ILE A 43 -4.32 4.37 -3.31
CA ILE A 43 -5.75 4.68 -3.39
C ILE A 43 -6.07 5.38 -4.72
N LYS A 44 -7.36 5.57 -5.03
CA LYS A 44 -7.79 6.29 -6.23
C LYS A 44 -7.02 7.59 -6.44
N LEU A 45 -6.47 7.79 -7.63
CA LEU A 45 -5.64 8.95 -7.92
C LEU A 45 -6.52 10.12 -8.35
N GLU A 46 -6.71 11.08 -7.45
CA GLU A 46 -7.39 12.35 -7.74
C GLU A 46 -6.36 13.47 -7.94
N PRO A 47 -6.63 14.49 -8.79
CA PRO A 47 -5.68 15.57 -9.04
C PRO A 47 -5.15 16.27 -7.78
N ALA A 48 -6.03 16.46 -6.78
CA ALA A 48 -5.64 17.07 -5.50
C ALA A 48 -4.79 16.15 -4.61
N LEU A 49 -4.96 14.82 -4.73
CA LEU A 49 -4.10 13.83 -4.09
C LEU A 49 -2.74 13.80 -4.79
N GLN A 50 -2.75 13.73 -6.12
CA GLN A 50 -1.55 13.69 -6.96
C GLN A 50 -0.62 14.87 -6.67
N ALA A 51 -1.16 16.10 -6.66
CA ALA A 51 -0.40 17.31 -6.35
C ALA A 51 0.22 17.29 -4.93
N LYS A 52 -0.47 16.70 -3.95
CA LYS A 52 0.06 16.55 -2.58
C LYS A 52 1.20 15.53 -2.54
N VAL A 53 1.10 14.45 -3.29
CA VAL A 53 2.13 13.41 -3.37
C VAL A 53 3.37 13.96 -4.07
N GLU A 54 3.21 14.64 -5.21
CA GLU A 54 4.32 15.26 -5.96
C GLU A 54 5.05 16.34 -5.16
N ALA A 55 4.34 17.05 -4.26
CA ALA A 55 4.97 18.00 -3.35
C ALA A 55 5.87 17.34 -2.28
N LEU A 56 5.76 16.03 -2.06
CA LEU A 56 6.63 15.29 -1.13
C LEU A 56 7.91 14.78 -1.79
N GLY A 57 7.90 14.56 -3.11
CA GLY A 57 9.02 13.98 -3.84
C GLY A 57 8.59 13.25 -5.11
N ARG A 58 9.53 12.53 -5.71
CA ARG A 58 9.29 11.77 -6.94
C ARG A 58 8.75 10.38 -6.61
N VAL A 59 7.57 10.02 -7.11
CA VAL A 59 7.06 8.64 -7.00
C VAL A 59 8.00 7.69 -7.73
N LYS A 60 8.66 6.79 -6.99
CA LYS A 60 9.60 5.82 -7.56
C LYS A 60 9.17 4.37 -7.37
N TYR A 61 8.47 4.07 -6.27
CA TYR A 61 8.05 2.70 -5.97
C TYR A 61 6.56 2.64 -5.67
N ILE A 62 5.85 1.70 -6.31
CA ILE A 62 4.43 1.44 -6.11
C ILE A 62 4.28 0.01 -5.59
N ILE A 63 3.60 -0.18 -4.47
CA ILE A 63 3.63 -1.44 -3.72
C ILE A 63 2.23 -2.03 -3.55
N ALA A 64 2.10 -3.27 -4.00
CA ALA A 64 0.94 -4.13 -3.86
C ALA A 64 1.22 -5.21 -2.79
N PRO A 65 0.95 -4.94 -1.50
CA PRO A 65 1.42 -5.78 -0.39
C PRO A 65 0.78 -7.17 -0.33
N ASN A 66 -0.33 -7.38 -1.04
CA ASN A 66 -1.04 -8.65 -1.11
C ASN A 66 -2.00 -8.71 -2.31
N ARG A 67 -2.77 -9.81 -2.41
CA ARG A 67 -3.73 -10.09 -3.49
C ARG A 67 -4.97 -9.17 -3.57
N LEU A 68 -5.21 -8.30 -2.59
CA LEU A 68 -6.37 -7.41 -2.50
C LEU A 68 -6.03 -5.94 -2.78
N HIS A 69 -4.82 -5.51 -2.41
CA HIS A 69 -4.38 -4.11 -2.47
C HIS A 69 -3.81 -3.70 -3.84
N HIS A 70 -4.60 -3.91 -4.91
CA HIS A 70 -4.18 -3.64 -6.29
C HIS A 70 -5.16 -2.79 -7.11
N LEU A 71 -6.26 -2.33 -6.50
CA LEU A 71 -7.39 -1.74 -7.22
C LEU A 71 -7.00 -0.52 -8.05
N PHE A 72 -6.09 0.32 -7.56
CA PHE A 72 -5.71 1.58 -8.18
C PHE A 72 -4.31 1.57 -8.80
N ILE A 73 -3.62 0.42 -8.84
CA ILE A 73 -2.24 0.36 -9.34
C ILE A 73 -2.15 0.79 -10.81
N GLU A 74 -3.14 0.44 -11.64
CA GLU A 74 -3.18 0.84 -13.04
C GLU A 74 -3.14 2.37 -13.19
N GLU A 75 -3.99 3.09 -12.46
CA GLU A 75 -4.04 4.57 -12.47
C GLU A 75 -2.69 5.18 -12.09
N TRP A 76 -2.03 4.59 -11.09
CA TRP A 76 -0.72 5.04 -10.62
C TRP A 76 0.40 4.74 -11.61
N GLN A 77 0.37 3.59 -12.30
CA GLN A 77 1.33 3.26 -13.35
C GLN A 77 1.19 4.19 -14.56
N GLN A 78 -0.05 4.52 -14.92
CA GLN A 78 -0.31 5.46 -16.01
C GLN A 78 0.16 6.88 -15.66
N ALA A 79 -0.04 7.32 -14.41
CA ALA A 79 0.40 8.64 -13.96
C ALA A 79 1.92 8.74 -13.74
N TYR A 80 2.56 7.63 -13.36
CA TYR A 80 3.99 7.56 -13.04
C TYR A 80 4.68 6.42 -13.81
N PRO A 81 4.84 6.54 -15.14
CA PRO A 81 5.37 5.46 -15.98
C PRO A 81 6.82 5.06 -15.67
N GLU A 82 7.57 5.91 -14.97
CA GLU A 82 8.97 5.66 -14.56
C GLU A 82 9.08 5.04 -13.15
N ALA A 83 7.94 4.90 -12.45
CA ALA A 83 7.87 4.25 -11.14
C ALA A 83 7.90 2.72 -11.33
N LEU A 84 8.61 2.05 -10.43
CA LEU A 84 8.71 0.60 -10.42
C LEU A 84 7.64 0.01 -9.50
N ALA A 85 6.90 -0.97 -9.99
CA ALA A 85 5.84 -1.63 -9.24
C ALA A 85 6.31 -2.97 -8.67
N TYR A 86 6.02 -3.21 -7.39
CA TYR A 86 6.34 -4.45 -6.72
C TYR A 86 5.09 -5.03 -6.08
N GLY A 87 4.92 -6.35 -6.19
CA GLY A 87 3.77 -7.05 -5.63
C GLY A 87 4.12 -8.45 -5.14
N THR A 88 3.26 -9.03 -4.30
CA THR A 88 3.39 -10.45 -3.98
C THR A 88 3.12 -11.32 -5.21
N GLU A 89 3.61 -12.56 -5.21
CA GLU A 89 3.34 -13.49 -6.31
C GLU A 89 1.83 -13.69 -6.54
N GLU A 90 1.02 -13.68 -5.48
CA GLU A 90 -0.43 -13.80 -5.56
C GLU A 90 -1.08 -12.67 -6.38
N VAL A 91 -0.63 -11.43 -6.20
CA VAL A 91 -1.22 -10.28 -6.90
C VAL A 91 -0.72 -10.18 -8.34
N ILE A 92 0.55 -10.53 -8.57
CA ILE A 92 1.14 -10.61 -9.91
C ILE A 92 0.35 -11.62 -10.76
N ASN A 93 0.14 -12.84 -10.24
CA ASN A 93 -0.61 -13.89 -10.94
C ASN A 93 -2.10 -13.55 -11.16
N LYS A 94 -2.68 -12.74 -10.27
CA LYS A 94 -4.09 -12.30 -10.36
C LYS A 94 -4.29 -11.19 -11.39
N ARG A 95 -3.30 -10.30 -11.55
CA ARG A 95 -3.40 -9.07 -12.35
C ARG A 95 -2.37 -9.07 -13.48
N ASN A 96 -2.54 -9.99 -14.42
CA ASN A 96 -1.71 -10.09 -15.63
C ASN A 96 -1.83 -8.87 -16.57
N ASP A 97 -2.81 -8.00 -16.31
CA ASP A 97 -3.03 -6.72 -16.99
C ASP A 97 -2.18 -5.57 -16.41
N LEU A 98 -1.55 -5.76 -15.24
CA LEU A 98 -0.63 -4.81 -14.62
C LEU A 98 0.83 -5.21 -14.88
N SER A 99 1.73 -4.22 -14.91
CA SER A 99 3.17 -4.48 -14.96
C SER A 99 3.77 -4.57 -13.56
N PHE A 100 4.68 -5.51 -13.30
CA PHE A 100 5.41 -5.56 -12.04
C PHE A 100 6.90 -5.77 -12.36
N ASP A 101 7.74 -4.94 -11.75
CA ASP A 101 9.19 -4.92 -11.93
C ASP A 101 9.90 -5.84 -10.94
N GLY A 102 9.20 -6.31 -9.90
CA GLY A 102 9.73 -7.28 -8.97
C GLY A 102 8.68 -7.88 -8.05
N THR A 103 9.05 -9.03 -7.48
CA THR A 103 8.22 -9.74 -6.51
C THR A 103 8.61 -9.35 -5.09
N LEU A 104 7.61 -9.16 -4.24
CA LEU A 104 7.78 -9.01 -2.79
C LEU A 104 7.95 -10.41 -2.18
N ASP A 105 9.14 -10.98 -2.35
CA ASP A 105 9.56 -12.23 -1.74
C ASP A 105 10.77 -12.01 -0.83
N ASN A 106 11.17 -13.04 -0.09
CA ASN A 106 12.37 -12.98 0.75
C ASN A 106 13.65 -13.33 -0.02
N ALA A 107 13.63 -13.35 -1.36
CA ALA A 107 14.72 -13.87 -2.19
C ALA A 107 15.62 -12.77 -2.79
N MET A 108 15.11 -11.55 -2.97
CA MET A 108 15.86 -10.45 -3.59
C MET A 108 16.08 -9.25 -2.66
N ALA A 109 17.29 -8.69 -2.74
CA ALA A 109 17.61 -7.38 -2.17
C ALA A 109 16.76 -6.32 -2.89
N LEU A 110 16.01 -5.53 -2.14
CA LEU A 110 15.12 -4.51 -2.68
C LEU A 110 15.76 -3.13 -2.66
N PRO A 111 15.38 -2.23 -3.58
CA PRO A 111 16.02 -0.92 -3.68
C PRO A 111 15.96 -0.06 -2.40
N TRP A 112 14.98 -0.31 -1.54
CA TRP A 112 14.75 0.43 -0.29
C TRP A 112 15.20 -0.30 0.99
N GLU A 113 15.84 -1.47 0.86
CA GLU A 113 16.16 -2.36 2.00
C GLU A 113 17.00 -1.70 3.11
N LYS A 114 17.75 -0.64 2.78
CA LYS A 114 18.55 0.12 3.77
C LYS A 114 17.67 0.85 4.79
N GLU A 115 16.47 1.26 4.40
CA GLU A 115 15.58 2.08 5.21
C GLU A 115 14.30 1.32 5.62
N ILE A 116 13.86 0.38 4.79
CA ILE A 116 12.62 -0.39 5.01
C ILE A 116 12.95 -1.87 4.89
N ASP A 117 12.84 -2.59 6.01
CA ASP A 117 12.83 -4.07 5.97
C ASP A 117 11.47 -4.54 5.48
N GLN A 118 11.45 -5.74 4.89
CA GLN A 118 10.20 -6.42 4.55
C GLN A 118 10.19 -7.85 5.07
N PHE A 119 9.00 -8.39 5.26
CA PHE A 119 8.82 -9.80 5.59
C PHE A 119 7.52 -10.32 4.97
N LEU A 120 7.63 -11.36 4.14
CA LEU A 120 6.46 -12.04 3.60
C LEU A 120 5.87 -12.99 4.66
N VAL A 121 4.71 -12.64 5.19
CA VAL A 121 3.93 -13.48 6.10
C VAL A 121 3.17 -14.52 5.27
N THR A 122 3.46 -15.80 5.52
CA THR A 122 2.89 -16.96 4.83
C THR A 122 2.27 -17.95 5.82
N GLY A 123 1.63 -19.01 5.31
CA GLY A 123 1.06 -20.09 6.13
C GLY A 123 -0.48 -20.12 6.17
N SER A 124 -1.13 -19.03 5.78
CA SER A 124 -2.57 -19.02 5.50
C SER A 124 -2.82 -19.35 4.03
N ARG A 125 -3.78 -20.24 3.76
CA ARG A 125 -4.26 -20.51 2.38
C ARG A 125 -5.17 -19.40 1.85
N ALA A 126 -5.66 -18.53 2.73
CA ALA A 126 -6.60 -17.47 2.36
C ALA A 126 -5.89 -16.16 1.97
N MET A 127 -4.69 -15.92 2.51
CA MET A 127 -3.99 -14.65 2.37
C MET A 127 -2.50 -14.76 2.69
N GLN A 128 -1.66 -14.19 1.83
CA GLN A 128 -0.29 -13.81 2.13
C GLN A 128 -0.19 -12.28 2.15
N GLU A 129 0.69 -11.74 2.99
CA GLU A 129 0.91 -10.30 3.08
C GLU A 129 2.40 -10.02 3.29
N CYS A 130 2.95 -9.12 2.49
CA CYS A 130 4.26 -8.55 2.76
C CYS A 130 4.10 -7.36 3.71
N VAL A 131 4.69 -7.46 4.90
CA VAL A 131 4.72 -6.38 5.90
C VAL A 131 6.04 -5.63 5.81
N PHE A 132 6.02 -4.36 6.19
CA PHE A 132 7.19 -3.49 6.06
C PHE A 132 7.53 -2.79 7.38
N PHE A 133 8.81 -2.73 7.73
CA PHE A 133 9.31 -2.05 8.92
C PHE A 133 10.24 -0.91 8.51
N HIS A 134 9.79 0.33 8.70
CA HIS A 134 10.61 1.52 8.45
C HIS A 134 11.57 1.75 9.61
N LYS A 135 12.85 1.42 9.40
CA LYS A 135 13.90 1.41 10.44
C LYS A 135 14.06 2.77 11.13
N PRO A 136 14.12 3.92 10.43
CA PRO A 136 14.37 5.21 11.07
C PRO A 136 13.28 5.61 12.07
N SER A 137 12.01 5.30 11.78
CA SER A 137 10.89 5.70 12.64
C SER A 137 10.36 4.58 13.54
N SER A 138 10.86 3.35 13.39
CA SER A 138 10.33 2.14 14.06
C SER A 138 8.83 1.93 13.83
N VAL A 139 8.33 2.31 12.64
CA VAL A 139 6.93 2.11 12.26
C VAL A 139 6.79 0.81 11.48
N LEU A 140 5.93 -0.08 11.96
CA LEU A 140 5.48 -1.25 11.23
C LEU A 140 4.25 -0.89 10.38
N ILE A 141 4.28 -1.29 9.10
CA ILE A 141 3.23 -1.07 8.12
C ILE A 141 2.67 -2.44 7.75
N VAL A 142 1.37 -2.57 7.95
CA VAL A 142 0.57 -3.77 7.72
C VAL A 142 -0.73 -3.37 7.02
N THR A 143 -1.35 -4.34 6.36
CA THR A 143 -2.69 -4.24 5.79
C THR A 143 -3.65 -5.17 6.52
N ASP A 144 -3.99 -6.30 5.92
CA ASP A 144 -5.11 -7.16 6.29
C ASP A 144 -4.79 -8.08 7.47
N LEU A 145 -3.49 -8.23 7.83
CA LEU A 145 -3.07 -8.96 9.03
C LEU A 145 -3.52 -8.28 10.33
N ILE A 146 -3.57 -6.94 10.36
CA ILE A 146 -4.04 -6.17 11.50
C ILE A 146 -4.90 -5.01 10.98
N GLU A 147 -6.21 -5.24 10.98
CA GLU A 147 -7.18 -4.23 10.56
C GLU A 147 -7.78 -3.52 11.77
N ASN A 148 -7.85 -2.19 11.70
CA ASN A 148 -8.56 -1.38 12.68
C ASN A 148 -9.64 -0.55 11.96
N PHE A 149 -10.84 -1.10 11.91
CA PHE A 149 -11.99 -0.41 11.33
C PHE A 149 -12.66 0.50 12.37
N SER A 150 -12.89 1.75 11.98
CA SER A 150 -13.76 2.63 12.76
C SER A 150 -15.18 2.09 12.75
N THR A 151 -15.83 2.01 13.91
CA THR A 151 -17.26 1.63 14.00
C THR A 151 -18.15 2.56 13.16
N ASN A 152 -17.72 3.79 12.90
CA ASN A 152 -18.43 4.72 12.02
C ASN A 152 -18.38 4.35 10.54
N ALA A 153 -17.43 3.51 10.11
CA ALA A 153 -17.35 3.00 8.74
C ALA A 153 -18.47 2.00 8.42
N PHE A 154 -19.10 1.39 9.44
CA PHE A 154 -20.16 0.42 9.25
C PHE A 154 -21.57 1.03 9.41
N PRO A 155 -22.55 0.59 8.60
CA PRO A 155 -23.97 0.85 8.84
C PRO A 155 -24.35 0.43 10.26
N PHE A 156 -25.29 1.14 10.92
CA PHE A 156 -25.66 0.93 12.33
C PHE A 156 -25.86 -0.55 12.70
N PHE A 157 -26.58 -1.32 11.89
CA PHE A 157 -26.86 -2.74 12.12
C PHE A 157 -25.64 -3.66 11.99
N LYS A 158 -24.58 -3.22 11.31
CA LYS A 158 -23.34 -3.98 11.13
C LYS A 158 -22.25 -3.61 12.14
N ARG A 159 -22.46 -2.59 12.98
CA ARG A 159 -21.51 -2.17 14.05
C ARG A 159 -21.42 -3.15 15.22
N GLN A 160 -22.44 -3.99 15.41
CA GLN A 160 -22.53 -4.91 16.55
C GLN A 160 -21.76 -6.22 16.34
N VAL A 161 -21.21 -6.42 15.13
CA VAL A 161 -20.52 -7.65 14.71
C VAL A 161 -19.11 -7.35 14.17
N ALA A 162 -18.73 -6.07 14.18
CA ALA A 162 -17.44 -5.56 13.75
C ALA A 162 -16.51 -5.37 14.95
#